data_AF-A0A936RQ39-F1
#
_entry.id   AF-A0A936RQ39-F1
#
_cell.length_a   1.000
_cell.length_b   1.000
_cell.length_c   1.000
_cell.angle_alpha   90.00
_cell.angle_beta   90.00
_cell.angle_gamma   90.00
#
_symmetry.space_group_name_H-M   'P 1'
#
loop_
_entity.id
_entity.type
_entity.pdbx_description
1 polymer ?
#
loop_
_entity_poly.entity_id
_entity_poly.type
_entity_poly.pdbx_seq_one_letter_code
_entity_poly.pdbx_strand_id
1 'polypeptide(L)' 'MQITIESPGGPRFGVVPYERITDEAMLVKSLILTLALECSRGVDELTLNIDFTGADPERLVSIAREFRKLTLGAD' A
#
# COMPACT_ATOMS: atom_id res chain seq x y z
N MET A 1 4.41 3.80 8.93
CA MET A 1 3.37 2.94 8.32
C MET A 1 3.90 1.53 8.15
N GLN A 2 3.03 0.51 8.15
CA GLN A 2 3.40 -0.90 7.98
C GLN A 2 2.46 -1.58 6.99
N ILE A 3 2.99 -2.49 6.18
CA ILE A 3 2.22 -3.33 5.25
C ILE A 3 2.29 -4.77 5.75
N THR A 4 1.13 -5.35 6.05
CA THR A 4 1.01 -6.76 6.36
C THR A 4 0.15 -7.45 5.31
N ILE A 5 0.49 -8.71 5.04
CA ILE A 5 -0.21 -9.59 4.12
C ILE A 5 -0.85 -10.68 4.95
N GLU A 6 -2.16 -10.88 4.83
CA GLU A 6 -2.86 -11.90 5.62
C GLU A 6 -3.11 -13.19 4.82
N SER A 7 -3.23 -13.10 3.50
CA SER A 7 -3.52 -14.25 2.65
C SER A 7 -3.15 -14.02 1.19
N PRO A 8 -2.87 -15.09 0.42
CA PRO A 8 -2.79 -16.51 0.84
C PRO A 8 -1.46 -16.82 1.56
N GLY A 9 -1.44 -17.80 2.45
CA GLY A 9 -0.21 -18.27 3.14
C GLY A 9 0.07 -17.67 4.52
N GLY A 10 -0.91 -16.99 5.13
CA GLY A 10 -0.83 -16.49 6.50
C GLY A 10 -0.11 -15.14 6.66
N PRO A 11 -0.07 -14.61 7.90
CA PRO A 11 0.44 -13.28 8.20
C PRO A 11 1.93 -13.16 7.91
N ARG A 12 2.29 -12.26 6.99
CA ARG A 12 3.68 -11.91 6.67
C ARG A 12 3.82 -10.43 6.39
N PHE A 13 5.06 -9.95 6.35
CA PHE A 13 5.36 -8.56 6.04
C PHE A 13 5.46 -8.37 4.52
N GLY A 14 5.00 -7.21 4.04
CA GLY A 14 5.34 -6.72 2.71
C GLY A 14 6.83 -6.40 2.60
N VAL A 15 7.27 -6.07 1.38
CA VAL A 15 8.63 -5.59 1.11
C VAL A 15 8.77 -4.16 1.63
N VAL A 16 9.24 -4.03 2.87
CA VAL A 16 9.40 -2.75 3.57
C VAL A 16 10.87 -2.45 3.87
N PRO A 17 11.33 -1.19 3.77
CA PRO A 17 12.69 -0.82 4.16
C PRO A 17 12.89 -0.97 5.67
N TYR A 18 14.13 -1.28 6.08
CA TYR A 18 14.50 -1.47 7.48
C TYR A 18 14.18 -0.26 8.36
N GLU A 19 14.33 0.93 7.78
CA GLU A 19 14.10 2.24 8.43
C GLU A 19 12.61 2.57 8.65
N ARG A 20 11.70 1.65 8.29
CA ARG A 20 10.24 1.82 8.25
C ARG A 20 9.79 2.82 7.17
N ILE A 21 8.51 2.76 6.83
CA ILE A 21 7.89 3.67 5.86
C ILE A 21 7.58 4.99 6.55
N THR A 22 8.26 6.05 6.13
CA THR A 22 8.18 7.42 6.70
C THR A 22 7.52 8.44 5.76
N ASP A 23 7.43 8.14 4.46
CA ASP A 23 6.81 9.01 3.47
C ASP A 23 5.97 8.22 2.44
N GLU A 24 5.22 8.97 1.61
CA GLU A 24 4.31 8.43 0.60
C GLU A 24 5.04 7.74 -0.56
N ALA A 25 6.16 8.30 -1.04
CA ALA A 25 6.91 7.71 -2.14
C ALA A 25 7.48 6.34 -1.75
N MET A 26 7.92 6.21 -0.50
CA MET A 26 8.40 4.97 0.09
C MET A 26 7.25 3.96 0.27
N LEU A 27 6.06 4.41 0.69
CA LEU A 27 4.86 3.56 0.76
C LEU A 27 4.51 2.96 -0.61
N VAL A 28 4.45 3.80 -1.64
CA VAL A 28 4.13 3.37 -3.01
C VAL A 28 5.16 2.37 -3.54
N LYS A 29 6.45 2.63 -3.34
CA LYS A 29 7.52 1.68 -3.71
C LYS A 29 7.37 0.35 -2.98
N SER A 30 7.13 0.38 -1.67
CA SER A 30 6.93 -0.83 -0.88
C SER A 30 5.70 -1.63 -1.31
N LEU A 31 4.60 -0.96 -1.67
CA LEU A 31 3.40 -1.62 -2.21
C LEU A 31 3.70 -2.31 -3.54
N ILE A 32 4.33 -1.61 -4.49
CA ILE A 32 4.69 -2.18 -5.81
C ILE A 32 5.59 -3.41 -5.65
N LEU A 33 6.63 -3.30 -4.82
CA LEU A 33 7.57 -4.40 -4.58
C LEU A 33 6.89 -5.59 -3.89
N THR A 34 5.97 -5.33 -2.97
CA THR A 34 5.18 -6.37 -2.31
C THR A 34 4.32 -7.11 -3.33
N LEU A 35 3.57 -6.39 -4.16
CA LEU A 35 2.71 -6.98 -5.19
C LEU A 35 3.51 -7.79 -6.22
N ALA A 36 4.66 -7.27 -6.68
CA ALA A 36 5.52 -7.96 -7.62
C ALA A 36 6.07 -9.28 -7.04
N LEU A 37 6.48 -9.28 -5.77
CA LEU A 37 6.95 -10.48 -5.08
C LEU A 37 5.84 -11.53 -4.96
N GLU A 38 4.62 -11.14 -4.56
CA GLU A 38 3.51 -12.07 -4.42
C GLU A 38 3.05 -12.63 -5.78
N CYS A 39 3.01 -11.78 -6.81
CA CYS A 39 2.76 -12.25 -8.18
C CYS A 39 3.81 -13.29 -8.62
N SER A 40 5.09 -13.08 -8.29
CA SER A 40 6.16 -14.05 -8.61
C SER A 40 6.01 -15.39 -7.87
N ARG A 41 5.24 -15.41 -6.77
CA ARG A 41 4.90 -16.61 -5.99
C ARG A 41 3.65 -17.32 -6.51
N GLY A 42 3.04 -16.84 -7.60
CA GLY A 42 1.80 -17.39 -8.15
C GLY A 42 0.55 -17.03 -7.33
N VAL A 43 0.61 -15.92 -6.61
CA VAL A 43 -0.55 -15.38 -5.88
C VAL A 43 -1.40 -14.55 -6.83
N ASP A 44 -2.59 -15.05 -7.15
CA ASP A 44 -3.55 -14.36 -8.02
C ASP A 44 -4.34 -13.27 -7.30
N GLU A 45 -4.57 -13.43 -5.99
CA GLU A 45 -5.33 -12.51 -5.14
C GLU A 45 -4.62 -12.29 -3.80
N LEU A 46 -4.57 -11.05 -3.33
CA LEU A 46 -3.86 -10.65 -2.12
C LEU A 46 -4.73 -9.71 -1.28
N THR A 47 -4.85 -10.00 0.01
CA THR A 47 -5.43 -9.06 0.97
C THR A 47 -4.33 -8.33 1.73
N LEU A 48 -4.23 -7.03 1.51
CA LEU A 48 -3.32 -6.13 2.22
C LEU A 48 -4.06 -5.46 3.37
N ASN A 49 -3.49 -5.56 4.57
CA ASN A 49 -3.93 -4.79 5.72
C ASN A 49 -2.94 -3.64 5.95
N ILE A 50 -3.44 -2.40 5.94
CA ILE A 50 -2.64 -1.19 6.09
C ILE A 50 -3.09 -0.50 7.37
N ASP A 51 -2.18 -0.42 8.34
CA ASP A 51 -2.41 0.32 9.57
C ASP A 51 -2.09 1.81 9.35
N PHE A 52 -3.13 2.63 9.49
CA PHE A 52 -3.11 4.08 9.37
C PHE A 52 -2.97 4.79 10.72
N THR A 53 -2.60 4.10 11.81
CA THR A 53 -2.39 4.72 13.11
C THR A 53 -1.46 5.93 13.01
N GLY A 54 -1.97 7.12 13.34
CA GLY A 54 -1.24 8.40 13.26
C GLY A 54 -1.37 9.14 11.92
N ALA A 55 -2.06 8.58 10.92
CA ALA A 55 -2.41 9.30 9.70
C ALA A 55 -3.68 10.12 9.88
N ASP A 56 -3.74 11.30 9.23
CA ASP A 56 -4.92 12.16 9.20
C ASP A 56 -5.88 11.69 8.08
N PRO A 57 -7.07 11.16 8.42
CA PRO A 57 -8.02 10.64 7.44
C PRO A 57 -8.49 11.70 6.44
N GLU A 58 -8.67 12.95 6.85
CA GLU A 58 -9.15 14.02 5.96
C GLU A 58 -8.11 14.33 4.88
N ARG A 59 -6.84 14.35 5.28
CA ARG A 59 -5.71 14.53 4.36
C ARG A 59 -5.62 13.39 3.35
N LEU A 60 -5.80 12.14 3.78
CA LEU A 60 -5.80 10.98 2.88
C LEU A 60 -6.92 11.05 1.85
N VAL A 61 -8.13 11.42 2.26
CA VAL A 61 -9.28 11.60 1.35
C VAL A 61 -9.03 12.74 0.36
N SER A 62 -8.40 13.83 0.79
CA SER A 62 -8.03 14.95 -0.08
C SER A 62 -7.07 14.50 -1.18
N ILE A 63 -5.98 13.80 -0.81
CA ILE A 63 -5.00 13.27 -1.76
C ILE A 63 -5.67 12.31 -2.76
N ALA A 64 -6.53 11.41 -2.28
CA ALA A 64 -7.24 10.48 -3.16
C ALA A 64 -8.15 11.19 -4.18
N ARG A 65 -8.82 12.28 -3.77
CA ARG A 65 -9.64 13.10 -4.68
C ARG A 65 -8.80 13.81 -5.73
N GLU A 66 -7.66 14.38 -5.35
CA GLU A 66 -6.74 15.02 -6.29
C GLU A 66 -6.17 14.02 -7.29
N PHE A 67 -5.75 12.85 -6.82
CA PHE A 67 -5.25 11.79 -7.69
C PHE A 67 -6.32 11.30 -8.68
N ARG A 68 -7.56 11.10 -8.22
CA ARG A 68 -8.69 10.72 -9.10
C ARG A 68 -8.93 11.76 -10.19
N LYS A 69 -8.92 13.06 -9.85
CA LYS A 69 -9.07 14.15 -10.83
C LYS A 69 -7.96 14.12 -11.88
N LEU A 70 -6.72 13.83 -11.47
CA LEU A 70 -5.56 13.80 -12.35
C LEU A 70 -5.49 12.56 -13.25
N THR A 71 -6.03 11.42 -12.80
CA THR A 71 -5.88 10.13 -13.51
C THR A 71 -7.10 9.67 -14.29
N LEU A 72 -8.32 10.07 -13.88
CA LEU A 72 -9.55 9.54 -14.47
C LEU A 72 -10.41 10.62 -15.15
N GLY A 73 -10.00 11.88 -15.10
CA GLY A 73 -10.85 13.01 -15.49
C GLY A 73 -11.97 13.20 -14.46
N ALA A 74 -12.22 14.45 -14.07
CA ALA A 74 -13.42 14.75 -13.31
C ALA A 74 -14.63 14.61 -14.24
N ASP A 75 -15.68 13.91 -13.79
CA ASP A 75 -17.03 14.11 -14.34
C ASP A 75 -17.45 15.57 -14.18
#